data_AF-A0A2J6HG12-F1
#
_entry.id   AF-A0A2J6HG12-F1
#
_cell.length_a   1.000
_cell.length_b   1.000
_cell.length_c   1.000
_cell.angle_alpha   90.00
_cell.angle_beta   90.00
_cell.angle_gamma   90.00
#
_symmetry.space_group_name_H-M   'P 1'
#
loop_
_entity.id
_entity.type
_entity.pdbx_description
1 polymer ?
#
loop_
_entity_poly.entity_id
_entity_poly.type
_entity_poly.pdbx_seq_one_letter_code
_entity_poly.pdbx_strand_id
1 'polypeptide(L)'
;MRYFLLILLIGLSAFVSCNSAKNPARAMKHLQFLEGTWVNEEEGVTLKEHWEVKDGELVGYSLLALPKDTLYIENITIFPEEGVVIYRSTVGVYVIEENKNMTLTRSNRRTALFGNRNRLDTQYIFYQKRGNRLILEVRDLIDGKLVQDRFFLKRVE
;
A
#
# COMPACT_ATOMS: atom_id res chain seq x y z
N MET A 1 39.06 -7.84 -29.53
CA MET A 1 38.71 -8.80 -28.46
C MET A 1 38.86 -8.28 -27.02
N ARG A 2 39.58 -7.18 -26.73
CA ARG A 2 39.73 -6.65 -25.36
C ARG A 2 38.53 -5.88 -24.80
N TYR A 3 37.72 -5.26 -25.65
CA TYR A 3 36.54 -4.49 -25.21
C TYR A 3 35.28 -5.34 -25.01
N PHE A 4 35.25 -6.57 -25.55
CA PHE A 4 34.09 -7.46 -25.45
C PHE A 4 33.95 -8.05 -24.02
N LEU A 5 35.07 -8.20 -23.31
CA LEU A 5 35.10 -8.64 -21.91
C LEU A 5 34.69 -7.54 -20.91
N LEU A 6 34.84 -6.26 -21.27
CA LEU A 6 34.47 -5.11 -20.43
C LEU A 6 32.96 -4.81 -20.48
N ILE A 7 32.28 -5.12 -21.59
CA ILE A 7 30.83 -4.96 -21.73
C ILE A 7 30.07 -6.04 -20.94
N LEU A 8 30.64 -7.24 -20.77
CA LEU A 8 30.02 -8.31 -20.00
C LEU A 8 30.00 -8.04 -18.48
N LEU A 9 30.94 -7.24 -17.97
CA LEU A 9 31.03 -6.92 -16.54
C LEU A 9 30.06 -5.80 -16.11
N ILE A 10 29.67 -4.91 -17.04
CA ILE A 10 28.71 -3.82 -16.78
C ILE A 10 27.25 -4.33 -16.87
N GLY A 11 27.02 -5.46 -17.54
CA GLY A 11 25.70 -6.11 -17.59
C GLY A 11 25.29 -6.85 -16.32
N LEU A 12 26.20 -7.01 -15.34
CA LEU A 12 25.96 -7.78 -14.11
C LEU A 12 25.50 -6.93 -12.91
N SER A 13 25.10 -5.67 -13.12
CA SER A 13 24.19 -5.01 -12.16
C SER A 13 22.77 -5.53 -12.39
N ALA A 14 22.61 -6.85 -12.27
CA ALA A 14 21.31 -7.46 -12.10
C ALA A 14 20.68 -6.76 -10.89
N PHE A 15 19.60 -6.03 -11.13
CA PHE A 15 18.71 -5.57 -10.10
C PHE A 15 18.25 -6.80 -9.32
N VAL A 16 19.00 -7.18 -8.29
CA VAL A 16 18.50 -8.04 -7.24
C VAL A 16 17.40 -7.20 -6.60
N SER A 17 16.18 -7.31 -7.14
CA SER A 17 14.96 -6.80 -6.56
C SER A 17 14.76 -7.59 -5.28
N CYS A 18 15.55 -7.26 -4.26
CA CYS A 18 15.54 -7.88 -2.95
C CYS A 18 14.16 -7.58 -2.36
N ASN A 19 13.27 -8.57 -2.44
CA ASN A 19 11.94 -8.45 -1.89
C ASN A 19 12.07 -8.28 -0.38
N SER A 20 11.86 -7.05 0.10
CA SER A 20 12.09 -6.72 1.50
C SER A 20 10.99 -7.21 2.42
N ALA A 21 9.89 -7.74 1.87
CA ALA A 21 8.80 -8.35 2.64
C ALA A 21 9.29 -9.46 3.59
N LYS A 22 10.41 -10.14 3.28
CA LYS A 22 11.00 -11.19 4.12
C LYS A 22 11.83 -10.67 5.32
N ASN A 23 11.97 -9.35 5.46
CA ASN A 23 12.67 -8.73 6.58
C ASN A 23 11.80 -7.57 7.11
N PRO A 24 11.04 -7.78 8.20
CA PRO A 24 10.05 -6.82 8.68
C PRO A 24 10.64 -5.42 8.95
N ALA A 25 11.80 -5.33 9.59
CA ALA A 25 12.43 -4.05 9.87
C ALA A 25 12.78 -3.27 8.58
N ARG A 26 13.28 -3.95 7.55
CA ARG A 26 13.54 -3.33 6.24
C ARG A 26 12.25 -3.01 5.49
N ALA A 27 11.25 -3.88 5.58
CA ALA A 27 9.94 -3.66 4.99
C ALA A 27 9.26 -2.42 5.57
N MET A 28 9.22 -2.27 6.90
CA MET A 28 8.64 -1.09 7.56
C MET A 28 9.33 0.21 7.11
N LYS A 29 10.67 0.22 7.02
CA LYS A 29 11.41 1.37 6.44
C LYS A 29 11.02 1.67 5.00
N HIS A 30 10.73 0.64 4.19
CA HIS A 30 10.26 0.85 2.83
C HIS A 30 8.85 1.44 2.77
N LEU A 31 7.99 1.19 3.76
CA LEU A 31 6.62 1.69 3.78
C LEU A 31 6.51 3.16 4.19
N GLN A 32 7.55 3.76 4.76
CA GLN A 32 7.59 5.18 5.15
C GLN A 32 7.26 6.15 4.00
N PHE A 33 7.30 5.71 2.73
CA PHE A 33 6.88 6.55 1.63
C PHE A 33 5.39 6.95 1.68
N LEU A 34 4.57 6.20 2.42
CA LEU A 34 3.13 6.43 2.63
C LEU A 34 2.86 7.57 3.60
N GLU A 35 3.80 7.90 4.49
CA GLU A 35 3.63 8.94 5.51
C GLU A 35 3.14 10.27 4.92
N GLY A 36 2.19 10.91 5.61
CA GLY A 36 1.52 12.14 5.22
C GLY A 36 0.09 11.93 4.74
N THR A 37 -0.48 13.00 4.20
CA THR A 37 -1.87 13.03 3.71
C THR A 37 -1.89 12.96 2.18
N TRP A 38 -2.76 12.11 1.66
CA TRP A 38 -2.98 11.87 0.23
C TRP A 38 -4.45 12.04 -0.09
N VAL A 39 -4.78 12.78 -1.15
CA VAL A 39 -6.16 13.08 -1.54
C VAL A 39 -6.36 12.86 -3.03
N ASN A 40 -7.46 12.22 -3.40
CA ASN A 40 -8.04 12.19 -4.73
C ASN A 40 -9.45 12.81 -4.66
N GLU A 41 -9.72 13.76 -5.55
CA GLU A 41 -11.04 14.39 -5.70
C GLU A 41 -11.43 14.28 -7.18
N GLU A 42 -12.36 13.38 -7.47
CA GLU A 42 -12.82 13.10 -8.84
C GLU A 42 -14.34 12.92 -8.83
N GLU A 43 -15.04 13.59 -9.75
CA GLU A 43 -16.50 13.43 -9.96
C GLU A 43 -17.36 13.60 -8.69
N GLY A 44 -16.89 14.41 -7.74
CA GLY A 44 -17.56 14.62 -6.45
C GLY A 44 -17.26 13.56 -5.39
N VAL A 45 -16.53 12.50 -5.73
CA VAL A 45 -15.99 11.53 -4.78
C VAL A 45 -14.65 12.05 -4.26
N THR A 46 -14.48 12.04 -2.94
CA THR A 46 -13.22 12.33 -2.26
C THR A 46 -12.70 11.08 -1.60
N LEU A 47 -11.51 10.64 -1.99
CA LEU A 47 -10.73 9.65 -1.24
C LEU A 47 -9.57 10.36 -0.56
N LYS A 48 -9.50 10.26 0.77
CA LYS A 48 -8.41 10.78 1.58
C LYS A 48 -7.79 9.66 2.40
N GLU A 49 -6.48 9.49 2.28
CA GLU A 49 -5.69 8.70 3.21
C GLU A 49 -4.75 9.58 4.02
N HIS A 50 -4.59 9.27 5.29
CA HIS A 50 -3.57 9.89 6.14
C HIS A 50 -2.78 8.80 6.85
N TRP A 51 -1.47 8.99 6.93
CA TRP A 51 -0.53 8.03 7.51
C TRP A 51 0.49 8.72 8.40
N GLU A 52 0.76 8.13 9.55
CA GLU A 52 1.74 8.56 10.54
C GLU A 52 2.57 7.36 11.02
N VAL A 53 3.85 7.58 11.31
CA VAL A 53 4.66 6.57 12.00
C VAL A 53 4.51 6.74 13.51
N LYS A 54 4.01 5.71 14.19
CA LYS A 54 3.83 5.71 15.65
C LYS A 54 4.37 4.42 16.23
N ASP A 55 5.31 4.53 17.16
CA ASP A 55 5.93 3.40 17.87
C ASP A 55 6.49 2.28 16.95
N GLY A 56 6.97 2.66 15.76
CA GLY A 56 7.51 1.73 14.76
C GLY A 56 6.46 1.09 13.84
N GLU A 57 5.18 1.41 14.04
CA GLU A 57 4.06 1.05 13.18
C GLU A 57 3.71 2.21 12.25
N LEU A 58 3.00 1.91 11.16
CA LEU A 58 2.36 2.94 10.34
C LEU A 58 0.86 2.91 10.63
N VAL A 59 0.36 3.94 11.28
CA VAL A 59 -1.04 4.11 11.61
C VAL A 59 -1.67 5.10 10.63
N GLY A 60 -2.92 4.88 10.25
CA GLY A 60 -3.58 5.73 9.29
C GLY A 60 -5.09 5.55 9.25
N TYR A 61 -5.73 6.34 8.40
CA TYR A 61 -7.12 6.15 8.06
C TYR A 61 -7.34 6.39 6.57
N SER A 62 -8.37 5.74 6.03
CA SER A 62 -8.89 5.97 4.69
C SER A 62 -10.35 6.45 4.79
N LEU A 63 -10.64 7.60 4.19
CA LEU A 63 -11.94 8.25 4.16
C LEU A 63 -12.42 8.31 2.71
N LEU A 64 -13.57 7.72 2.44
CA LEU A 64 -14.30 7.89 1.18
C LEU A 64 -15.56 8.72 1.46
N ALA A 65 -15.68 9.86 0.80
CA ALA A 65 -16.80 10.79 0.97
C ALA A 65 -17.40 11.20 -0.37
N LEU A 66 -18.71 11.44 -0.36
CA LEU A 66 -19.46 12.16 -1.39
C LEU A 66 -19.70 13.61 -0.90
N PRO A 67 -20.12 14.54 -1.77
CA PRO A 67 -20.16 15.97 -1.43
C PRO A 67 -21.06 16.34 -0.24
N LYS A 68 -21.96 15.45 0.17
CA LYS A 68 -22.91 15.66 1.26
C LYS A 68 -22.97 14.52 2.27
N ASP A 69 -22.14 13.50 2.12
CA ASP A 69 -22.17 12.33 2.99
C ASP A 69 -20.81 11.65 3.10
N THR A 70 -20.48 11.15 4.28
CA THR A 70 -19.33 10.27 4.45
C THR A 70 -19.78 8.85 4.18
N LEU A 71 -19.28 8.26 3.10
CA LEU A 71 -19.65 6.89 2.75
C LEU A 71 -18.94 5.89 3.67
N TYR A 72 -17.67 6.14 3.97
CA TYR A 72 -16.84 5.11 4.57
C TYR A 72 -15.60 5.68 5.25
N ILE A 73 -15.31 5.21 6.46
CA ILE A 73 -14.05 5.45 7.16
C ILE A 73 -13.48 4.11 7.60
N GLU A 74 -12.22 3.88 7.27
CA GLU A 74 -11.44 2.73 7.69
C GLU A 74 -10.23 3.21 8.49
N ASN A 75 -10.01 2.65 9.67
CA ASN A 75 -8.77 2.81 10.42
C ASN A 75 -7.80 1.71 10.00
N ILE A 76 -6.52 2.05 9.82
CA ILE A 76 -5.54 1.13 9.28
C ILE A 76 -4.27 1.17 10.13
N THR A 77 -3.73 -0.02 10.45
CA THR A 77 -2.42 -0.19 11.07
C THR A 77 -1.60 -1.15 10.24
N ILE A 78 -0.37 -0.76 9.92
CA ILE A 78 0.64 -1.63 9.33
C ILE A 78 1.76 -1.85 10.35
N PHE A 79 1.98 -3.10 10.74
CA PHE A 79 2.87 -3.46 11.83
C PHE A 79 3.57 -4.81 11.58
N PRO A 80 4.77 -5.02 12.16
CA PRO A 80 5.42 -6.31 12.12
C PRO A 80 4.79 -7.30 13.13
N GLU A 81 4.53 -8.53 12.68
CA GLU A 81 3.99 -9.61 13.53
C GLU A 81 4.57 -10.94 13.04
N GLU A 82 5.06 -11.78 13.96
CA GLU A 82 5.55 -13.13 13.67
C GLU A 82 6.53 -13.25 12.47
N GLY A 83 7.40 -12.25 12.27
CA GLY A 83 8.39 -12.26 11.19
C GLY A 83 7.86 -11.81 9.82
N VAL A 84 6.60 -11.37 9.75
CA VAL A 84 5.99 -10.73 8.58
C VAL A 84 5.55 -9.30 8.90
N VAL A 85 5.06 -8.58 7.88
CA VAL A 85 4.40 -7.28 8.06
C VAL A 85 2.94 -7.45 7.67
N ILE A 86 2.04 -6.99 8.54
CA ILE A 86 0.59 -7.14 8.40
C ILE A 86 -0.02 -5.76 8.13
N TYR A 87 -0.92 -5.69 7.16
CA TYR A 87 -1.91 -4.63 7.01
C TYR A 87 -3.17 -5.10 7.73
N ARG A 88 -3.58 -4.40 8.78
CA ARG A 88 -4.85 -4.62 9.45
C ARG A 88 -5.70 -3.37 9.31
N SER A 89 -6.96 -3.56 8.97
CA SER A 89 -7.92 -2.47 8.96
C SER A 89 -9.19 -2.81 9.70
N THR A 90 -9.80 -1.78 10.26
CA THR A 90 -11.04 -1.87 11.01
C THR A 90 -12.03 -0.80 10.58
N VAL A 91 -13.31 -1.10 10.74
CA VAL A 91 -14.42 -0.18 10.48
C VAL A 91 -15.25 0.01 11.75
N GLY A 92 -16.01 1.09 11.78
CA GLY A 92 -16.89 1.44 12.89
C GLY A 92 -16.19 2.29 13.96
N VAL A 93 -16.99 3.17 14.57
CA VAL A 93 -16.52 4.12 15.60
C VAL A 93 -16.82 3.59 17.01
N TYR A 94 -17.98 2.97 17.20
CA TYR A 94 -18.44 2.46 18.50
C TYR A 94 -18.29 0.96 18.64
N VAL A 95 -18.45 0.22 17.53
CA VAL A 95 -18.18 -1.21 17.43
C VAL A 95 -17.09 -1.34 16.38
N ILE A 96 -15.89 -1.70 16.82
CA ILE A 96 -14.73 -1.86 15.96
C ILE A 96 -14.77 -3.27 15.40
N GLU A 97 -14.97 -3.38 14.09
CA GLU A 97 -14.98 -4.65 13.38
C GLU A 97 -13.74 -4.78 12.50
N GLU A 98 -13.12 -5.96 12.51
CA GLU A 98 -12.01 -6.26 11.60
C GLU A 98 -12.55 -6.31 10.16
N ASN A 99 -11.95 -5.51 9.28
CA ASN A 99 -12.35 -5.42 7.89
C ASN A 99 -11.40 -6.20 6.98
N LYS A 100 -10.10 -5.95 7.11
CA LYS A 100 -9.07 -6.63 6.31
C LYS A 100 -7.86 -6.96 7.15
N ASN A 101 -7.24 -8.09 6.82
CA ASN A 101 -5.98 -8.53 7.40
C ASN A 101 -5.15 -9.22 6.31
N MET A 102 -4.07 -8.56 5.89
CA MET A 102 -3.29 -8.97 4.72
C MET A 102 -1.79 -8.90 4.99
N THR A 103 -1.08 -9.98 4.65
CA THR A 103 0.38 -10.00 4.73
C THR A 103 1.02 -9.22 3.58
N LEU A 104 2.06 -8.46 3.89
CA LEU A 104 2.92 -7.82 2.90
C LEU A 104 3.68 -8.90 2.11
N THR A 105 3.42 -8.99 0.80
CA THR A 105 4.08 -9.96 -0.08
C THR A 105 5.20 -9.34 -0.90
N ARG A 106 5.18 -8.02 -1.12
CA ARG A 106 6.27 -7.32 -1.80
C ARG A 106 6.42 -5.87 -1.35
N SER A 107 7.66 -5.42 -1.14
CA SER A 107 7.94 -4.00 -0.91
C SER A 107 9.30 -3.52 -1.42
N ASN A 108 9.34 -2.24 -1.79
CA ASN A 108 10.55 -1.43 -1.99
C ASN A 108 10.23 0.03 -1.60
N ARG A 109 11.20 0.94 -1.72
CA ARG A 109 11.07 2.36 -1.34
C ARG A 109 9.97 3.16 -2.07
N ARG A 110 9.29 2.57 -3.06
CA ARG A 110 8.22 3.22 -3.84
C ARG A 110 6.98 2.36 -3.99
N THR A 111 6.99 1.09 -3.59
CA THR A 111 5.84 0.21 -3.79
C THR A 111 5.64 -0.72 -2.60
N ALA A 112 4.38 -1.02 -2.31
CA ALA A 112 3.97 -2.03 -1.33
C ALA A 112 2.83 -2.86 -1.91
N LEU A 113 2.86 -4.17 -1.71
CA LEU A 113 1.79 -5.10 -2.06
C LEU A 113 1.44 -5.94 -0.85
N PHE A 114 0.21 -5.81 -0.37
CA PHE A 114 -0.39 -6.66 0.64
C PHE A 114 -1.36 -7.64 -0.05
N GLY A 115 -1.35 -8.91 0.34
CA GLY A 115 -2.10 -9.96 -0.35
C GLY A 115 -1.44 -10.43 -1.66
N ASN A 116 -2.20 -11.03 -2.57
CA ASN A 116 -1.67 -11.66 -3.78
C ASN A 116 -2.30 -11.09 -5.05
N ARG A 117 -1.52 -10.34 -5.83
CA ARG A 117 -2.00 -9.75 -7.10
C ARG A 117 -2.07 -10.76 -8.26
N ASN A 118 -1.30 -11.85 -8.20
CA ASN A 118 -1.14 -12.80 -9.30
C ASN A 118 -2.28 -13.82 -9.37
N ARG A 119 -3.10 -13.90 -8.32
CA ARG A 119 -4.29 -14.74 -8.24
C ARG A 119 -5.52 -13.88 -8.50
N LEU A 120 -6.38 -14.31 -9.42
CA LEU A 120 -7.58 -13.56 -9.79
C LEU A 120 -8.66 -13.67 -8.71
N ASP A 121 -8.59 -14.71 -7.88
CA ASP A 121 -9.53 -15.07 -6.83
C ASP A 121 -9.14 -14.52 -5.44
N THR A 122 -8.17 -13.62 -5.36
CA THR A 122 -7.68 -13.07 -4.08
C THR A 122 -7.73 -11.56 -4.02
N GLN A 123 -8.04 -11.04 -2.84
CA GLN A 123 -7.95 -9.62 -2.52
C GLN A 123 -6.48 -9.17 -2.41
N TYR A 124 -6.23 -7.89 -2.68
CA TYR A 124 -4.94 -7.27 -2.43
C TYR A 124 -5.07 -5.75 -2.31
N ILE A 125 -4.05 -5.14 -1.71
CA ILE A 125 -3.86 -3.69 -1.68
C ILE A 125 -2.46 -3.39 -2.22
N PHE A 126 -2.39 -2.53 -3.23
CA PHE A 126 -1.14 -2.13 -3.87
C PHE A 126 -0.96 -0.62 -3.84
N TYR A 127 0.15 -0.18 -3.27
CA TYR A 127 0.59 1.20 -3.26
C TYR A 127 1.78 1.41 -4.18
N GLN A 128 1.78 2.51 -4.94
CA GLN A 128 2.93 2.97 -5.71
C GLN A 128 3.12 4.49 -5.64
N LYS A 129 4.25 4.95 -5.08
CA LYS A 129 4.64 6.36 -5.06
C LYS A 129 5.34 6.77 -6.35
N ARG A 130 4.94 7.92 -6.90
CA ARG A 130 5.56 8.61 -8.05
C ARG A 130 5.64 10.11 -7.77
N GLY A 131 6.75 10.57 -7.19
CA GLY A 131 6.89 11.97 -6.75
C GLY A 131 5.85 12.30 -5.68
N ASN A 132 5.07 13.36 -5.88
CA ASN A 132 3.95 13.78 -5.02
C ASN A 132 2.62 13.09 -5.38
N ARG A 133 2.66 11.94 -6.06
CA ARG A 133 1.49 11.11 -6.36
C ARG A 133 1.61 9.74 -5.71
N LEU A 134 0.47 9.21 -5.28
CA LEU A 134 0.31 7.86 -4.76
C LEU A 134 -0.77 7.17 -5.60
N ILE A 135 -0.41 6.05 -6.22
CA ILE A 135 -1.37 5.18 -6.90
C ILE A 135 -1.77 4.11 -5.88
N LEU A 136 -3.07 4.02 -5.62
CA LEU A 136 -3.68 2.97 -4.82
C LEU A 136 -4.49 2.07 -5.75
N GLU A 137 -4.23 0.77 -5.74
CA GLU A 137 -5.03 -0.24 -6.44
C GLU A 137 -5.50 -1.26 -5.40
N VAL A 138 -6.82 -1.42 -5.30
CA VAL A 138 -7.46 -2.31 -4.33
C VAL A 138 -8.27 -3.33 -5.12
N ARG A 139 -8.15 -4.60 -4.76
CA ARG A 139 -9.12 -5.63 -5.14
C ARG A 139 -9.79 -6.14 -3.89
N ASP A 140 -11.10 -5.93 -3.79
CA ASP A 140 -11.90 -6.22 -2.61
C ASP A 140 -13.09 -7.12 -2.95
N LEU A 141 -13.66 -7.79 -1.94
CA LEU A 141 -14.86 -8.62 -2.08
C LEU A 141 -16.10 -7.79 -1.70
N ILE A 142 -16.89 -7.39 -2.70
CA ILE A 142 -18.13 -6.61 -2.52
C ILE A 142 -19.29 -7.48 -3.00
N ASP A 143 -20.25 -7.75 -2.12
CA ASP A 143 -21.42 -8.60 -2.40
C ASP A 143 -21.07 -9.96 -3.06
N GLY A 144 -19.98 -10.58 -2.58
CA GLY A 144 -19.49 -11.86 -3.09
C GLY A 144 -18.76 -11.78 -4.43
N LYS A 145 -18.51 -10.59 -4.98
CA LYS A 145 -17.77 -10.37 -6.22
C LYS A 145 -16.48 -9.62 -5.95
N LEU A 146 -15.40 -10.04 -6.59
CA LEU A 146 -14.15 -9.28 -6.55
C LEU A 146 -14.26 -8.05 -7.46
N VAL A 147 -14.21 -6.87 -6.85
CA VAL A 147 -14.19 -5.57 -7.52
C VAL A 147 -12.77 -5.02 -7.42
N GLN A 148 -12.30 -4.39 -8.50
CA GLN A 148 -10.98 -3.77 -8.52
C GLN A 148 -11.10 -2.27 -8.83
N ASP A 149 -10.62 -1.47 -7.89
CA ASP A 149 -10.58 -0.01 -8.01
C ASP A 149 -9.15 0.50 -8.07
N ARG A 150 -8.96 1.65 -8.70
CA ARG A 150 -7.67 2.33 -8.76
C ARG A 150 -7.87 3.84 -8.58
N PHE A 151 -7.14 4.40 -7.62
CA PHE A 151 -7.18 5.81 -7.28
C PHE A 151 -5.82 6.48 -7.50
N PHE A 152 -5.84 7.74 -7.91
CA PHE A 152 -4.64 8.55 -8.13
C PHE A 152 -4.61 9.71 -7.15
N LEU A 153 -4.03 9.47 -5.98
CA LEU A 153 -3.96 10.46 -4.91
C LEU A 153 -2.76 11.39 -5.11
N LYS A 154 -2.92 12.64 -4.66
CA LYS A 154 -1.86 13.66 -4.59
C LYS A 154 -1.54 13.96 -3.14
N ARG A 155 -0.28 14.23 -2.85
CA ARG A 155 0.14 14.65 -1.52
C ARG A 155 -0.42 16.03 -1.21
N VAL A 156 -0.99 16.20 -0.02
CA VAL A 156 -1.33 17.52 0.53
C VAL A 156 -0.07 18.06 1.19
N GLU A 157 0.30 19.30 0.87
CA GLU A 157 1.42 20.02 1.49
C GLU A 157 1.06 20.55 2.87
#